data_AF-A0A2X2TPE5-F1
#
_entry.id   AF-A0A2X2TPE5-F1
#
_cell.length_a   1.000
_cell.length_b   1.000
_cell.length_c   1.000
_cell.angle_alpha   90.00
_cell.angle_beta   90.00
_cell.angle_gamma   90.00
#
_symmetry.space_group_name_H-M   'P 1'
#
loop_
_entity.id
_entity.type
_entity.pdbx_description
1 polymer ?
#
loop_
_entity_poly.entity_id
_entity_poly.type
_entity_poly.pdbx_seq_one_letter_code
_entity_poly.pdbx_strand_id
1 'polypeptide(L)'
;MLEFSSMAQDFVEATSSLVGGRTINIMDREGTIIASTEKERIGTFHQGAAEVIATGKPVLIETKDLPRYPGAKEGYNMPIFLKDELIGWWASLDARSRC
;
A
#
# COMPACT_ATOMS: atom_id res chain seq x y z
N MET A 1 8.22 -11.50 12.20
CA MET A 1 8.13 -10.40 11.22
C MET A 1 8.62 -10.81 9.83
N LEU A 2 9.67 -11.63 9.72
CA LEU A 2 10.16 -12.19 8.44
C LEU A 2 9.09 -12.94 7.61
N GLU A 3 8.13 -13.60 8.26
CA GLU A 3 7.08 -14.39 7.57
C GLU A 3 6.10 -13.55 6.73
N PHE A 4 5.79 -12.31 7.14
CA PHE A 4 4.85 -11.50 6.35
C PHE A 4 5.50 -10.99 5.07
N SER A 5 6.77 -10.58 5.15
CA SER A 5 7.52 -10.08 4.01
C SER A 5 7.76 -11.15 2.95
N SER A 6 7.97 -12.41 3.34
CA SER A 6 8.19 -13.52 2.39
C SER A 6 6.92 -13.85 1.58
N MET A 7 5.73 -13.68 2.17
CA MET A 7 4.45 -13.93 1.50
C MET A 7 3.87 -12.69 0.79
N ALA A 8 4.41 -11.49 1.06
CA ALA A 8 3.85 -10.25 0.55
C ALA A 8 3.81 -10.19 -0.98
N GLN A 9 4.85 -10.67 -1.66
CA GLN A 9 4.89 -10.67 -3.14
C GLN A 9 3.86 -11.62 -3.75
N ASP A 10 3.73 -12.83 -3.21
CA ASP A 10 2.72 -13.80 -3.65
C ASP A 10 1.30 -13.23 -3.49
N PHE A 11 1.06 -12.51 -2.39
CA PHE A 11 -0.22 -11.83 -2.16
C PHE A 11 -0.49 -10.77 -3.22
N VAL A 12 0.49 -9.92 -3.54
CA VAL A 12 0.35 -8.89 -4.58
C VAL A 12 0.05 -9.49 -5.94
N GLU A 13 0.77 -10.55 -6.33
CA GLU A 13 0.57 -11.21 -7.63
C GLU A 13 -0.79 -11.89 -7.71
N ALA A 14 -1.22 -12.59 -6.65
CA ALA A 14 -2.55 -13.20 -6.58
C ALA A 14 -3.66 -12.15 -6.64
N THR A 15 -3.56 -11.07 -5.87
CA THR A 15 -4.62 -10.06 -5.75
C THR A 15 -4.70 -9.12 -6.94
N SER A 16 -3.58 -8.78 -7.60
CA SER A 16 -3.60 -7.89 -8.78
C SER A 16 -4.51 -8.43 -9.89
N SER A 17 -4.47 -9.75 -10.11
CA SER A 17 -5.35 -10.41 -11.08
C SER A 17 -6.85 -10.28 -10.72
N LEU A 18 -7.19 -10.29 -9.42
CA LEU A 18 -8.55 -10.20 -8.92
C LEU A 18 -9.11 -8.77 -8.98
N VAL A 19 -8.24 -7.76 -8.88
CA VAL A 19 -8.64 -6.34 -8.90
C VAL A 19 -8.48 -5.70 -10.28
N GLY A 20 -8.50 -6.49 -11.35
CA GLY A 20 -8.46 -5.99 -12.73
C GLY A 20 -7.10 -5.44 -13.16
N GLY A 21 -6.00 -5.97 -12.59
CA GLY A 21 -4.64 -5.58 -12.95
C GLY A 21 -4.21 -4.23 -12.39
N ARG A 22 -4.85 -3.75 -11.31
CA ARG A 22 -4.44 -2.50 -10.64
C ARG A 22 -3.02 -2.63 -10.08
N THR A 23 -2.33 -1.49 -10.03
CA THR A 23 -1.04 -1.41 -9.35
C THR A 23 -1.26 -1.51 -7.85
N ILE A 24 -0.49 -2.39 -7.22
CA ILE A 24 -0.59 -2.70 -5.82
C ILE A 24 0.80 -2.57 -5.21
N ASN A 25 0.84 -2.02 -4.00
CA ASN A 25 2.04 -1.99 -3.18
C ASN A 25 1.69 -2.48 -1.76
N ILE A 26 2.57 -3.24 -1.14
CA ILE A 26 2.51 -3.55 0.29
C ILE A 26 3.74 -2.92 0.93
N MET A 27 3.55 -2.26 2.05
CA MET A 27 4.62 -1.69 2.85
C MET A 27 4.72 -2.34 4.22
N ASP A 28 5.93 -2.34 4.77
CA ASP A 28 6.18 -2.59 6.19
C ASP A 28 5.82 -1.37 7.05
N ARG A 29 6.04 -1.44 8.37
CA ARG A 29 5.66 -0.39 9.32
C ARG A 29 6.55 0.84 9.23
N GLU A 30 7.73 0.65 8.66
CA GLU A 30 8.76 1.64 8.46
C GLU A 30 8.53 2.44 7.17
N GLY A 31 7.53 2.10 6.37
CA GLY A 31 7.17 2.82 5.16
C GLY A 31 7.86 2.33 3.89
N THR A 32 8.56 1.20 3.97
CA THR A 32 9.28 0.61 2.85
C THR A 32 8.38 -0.32 2.08
N ILE A 33 8.36 -0.20 0.75
CA ILE A 33 7.61 -1.13 -0.10
C ILE A 33 8.32 -2.48 -0.09
N ILE A 34 7.64 -3.51 0.41
CA ILE A 34 8.15 -4.89 0.51
C ILE A 34 7.60 -5.80 -0.61
N ALA A 35 6.52 -5.41 -1.26
CA ALA A 35 5.96 -6.09 -2.43
C ALA A 35 5.23 -5.12 -3.35
N SER A 36 5.30 -5.37 -4.66
CA SER A 36 4.70 -4.48 -5.65
C SER A 36 4.44 -5.20 -6.98
N THR A 37 3.41 -4.76 -7.71
CA THR A 37 3.23 -5.09 -9.13
C THR A 37 4.25 -4.35 -10.01
N GLU A 38 4.71 -3.17 -9.57
CA GLU A 38 5.80 -2.37 -10.12
C GLU A 38 7.09 -2.71 -9.35
N LYS A 39 7.81 -3.78 -9.77
CA LYS A 39 8.93 -4.36 -8.99
C LYS A 39 10.06 -3.38 -8.71
N GLU A 40 10.26 -2.39 -9.57
CA GLU A 40 11.22 -1.28 -9.41
C GLU A 40 10.96 -0.41 -8.16
N ARG A 41 9.77 -0.51 -7.56
CA ARG A 41 9.42 0.23 -6.34
C ARG A 41 9.78 -0.49 -5.06
N ILE A 42 10.08 -1.79 -5.11
CA ILE A 42 10.45 -2.56 -3.92
C ILE A 42 11.75 -1.98 -3.32
N GLY A 43 11.75 -1.75 -2.00
CA GLY A 43 12.84 -1.10 -1.28
C GLY A 43 12.78 0.43 -1.28
N THR A 44 11.83 1.05 -1.98
CA THR A 44 11.63 2.51 -1.91
C THR A 44 10.72 2.89 -0.75
N PHE A 45 10.97 4.07 -0.18
CA PHE A 45 10.15 4.63 0.88
C PHE A 45 8.92 5.35 0.31
N HIS A 46 7.75 5.16 0.91
CA HIS A 46 6.50 5.78 0.48
C HIS A 46 5.91 6.70 1.55
N GLN A 47 5.89 8.00 1.30
CA GLN A 47 5.41 8.99 2.28
C GLN A 47 3.89 8.95 2.55
N GLY A 48 3.08 8.40 1.63
CA GLY A 48 1.63 8.18 1.84
C GLY A 48 1.30 7.24 3.02
N ALA A 49 2.32 6.55 3.53
CA ALA A 49 2.28 5.71 4.72
C ALA A 49 1.96 6.44 6.02
N ALA A 50 2.44 7.68 6.15
CA ALA A 50 2.52 8.35 7.45
C ALA A 50 1.16 8.51 8.12
N GLU A 51 0.12 8.78 7.34
CA GLU A 51 -1.24 8.97 7.86
C GLU A 51 -1.90 7.64 8.25
N VAL A 52 -1.63 6.55 7.53
CA VAL A 52 -2.13 5.21 7.88
C VAL A 52 -1.49 4.74 9.18
N ILE A 53 -0.17 4.93 9.33
CA ILE A 53 0.55 4.63 10.57
C ILE A 53 -0.02 5.44 11.73
N ALA A 54 -0.22 6.75 11.52
CA ALA A 54 -0.66 7.64 12.59
C ALA A 54 -2.10 7.40 13.03
N THR A 55 -2.98 7.02 12.11
CA THR A 55 -4.43 6.92 12.38
C THR A 55 -4.93 5.49 12.53
N GLY A 56 -4.21 4.50 11.99
CA GLY A 56 -4.68 3.12 11.87
C GLY A 56 -5.92 2.98 11.00
N LYS A 57 -6.24 3.97 10.16
CA LYS A 57 -7.46 4.03 9.34
C LYS A 57 -7.13 3.98 7.85
N PRO A 58 -8.10 3.56 7.02
CA PRO A 58 -8.02 3.73 5.58
C PRO A 58 -7.81 5.20 5.18
N VAL A 59 -6.96 5.43 4.19
CA VAL A 59 -6.69 6.76 3.62
C VAL A 59 -6.91 6.70 2.11
N LEU A 60 -7.86 7.49 1.60
CA LEU A 60 -8.04 7.75 0.18
C LEU A 60 -7.19 8.96 -0.21
N ILE A 61 -6.27 8.78 -1.14
CA ILE A 61 -5.50 9.87 -1.76
C ILE A 61 -6.09 10.11 -3.14
N GLU A 62 -6.79 11.23 -3.32
CA GLU A 62 -7.26 11.68 -4.64
C GLU A 62 -6.20 12.57 -5.31
N THR A 63 -6.36 12.83 -6.61
CA THR A 63 -5.43 13.70 -7.36
C THR A 63 -5.23 15.07 -6.70
N LYS A 64 -6.30 15.63 -6.10
CA LYS A 64 -6.27 16.92 -5.37
C LYS A 64 -5.40 16.88 -4.11
N ASP A 65 -5.17 15.70 -3.55
CA ASP A 65 -4.43 15.52 -2.31
C ASP A 65 -2.94 15.27 -2.55
N LEU A 66 -2.53 14.93 -3.79
CA LEU A 66 -1.14 14.66 -4.16
C LEU A 66 -0.12 15.73 -3.72
N PRO A 67 -0.43 17.06 -3.73
CA PRO A 67 0.48 18.06 -3.21
C PRO A 67 0.84 17.88 -1.72
N ARG A 68 0.01 17.17 -0.95
CA ARG A 68 0.23 16.87 0.48
C ARG A 68 1.03 15.58 0.71
N TYR A 69 1.19 14.74 -0.32
CA TYR A 69 1.89 13.44 -0.24
C TYR A 69 2.97 13.33 -1.32
N PRO A 70 4.14 13.97 -1.14
CA PRO A 70 5.21 13.91 -2.12
C PRO A 70 5.65 12.46 -2.41
N GLY A 71 5.78 12.12 -3.69
CA GLY A 71 6.14 10.77 -4.14
C GLY A 71 5.03 9.72 -3.97
N ALA A 72 3.85 10.09 -3.49
CA ALA A 72 2.68 9.23 -3.53
C ALA A 72 1.99 9.28 -4.89
N LYS A 73 1.27 8.21 -5.22
CA LYS A 73 0.33 8.14 -6.33
C LYS A 73 -1.09 8.10 -5.75
N GLU A 74 -2.07 8.52 -6.52
CA GLU A 74 -3.47 8.46 -6.09
C GLU A 74 -3.90 7.00 -5.89
N GLY A 75 -4.73 6.76 -4.88
CA GLY A 75 -5.09 5.39 -4.52
C GLY A 75 -5.69 5.27 -3.13
N TYR A 76 -5.94 4.02 -2.75
CA TYR A 76 -6.51 3.67 -1.46
C TYR A 76 -5.48 2.93 -0.61
N ASN A 77 -5.12 3.50 0.52
CA ASN A 77 -4.19 2.91 1.49
C ASN A 77 -4.98 2.27 2.63
N MET A 78 -4.75 0.98 2.87
CA MET A 78 -5.48 0.15 3.82
C MET A 78 -4.54 -0.48 4.85
N PRO A 79 -4.71 -0.22 6.15
CA PRO A 79 -3.91 -0.87 7.18
C PRO A 79 -4.15 -2.38 7.21
N ILE A 80 -3.08 -3.15 7.42
CA ILE A 80 -3.10 -4.59 7.57
C ILE A 80 -2.80 -4.92 9.02
N PHE A 81 -3.76 -5.56 9.68
CA PHE A 81 -3.66 -5.95 11.08
C PHE A 81 -3.50 -7.47 11.22
N LEU A 82 -2.66 -7.89 12.15
CA LEU A 82 -2.59 -9.27 12.63
C LEU A 82 -2.67 -9.26 14.15
N LYS A 83 -3.72 -9.87 14.72
CA LYS A 83 -3.97 -9.86 16.17
C LYS A 83 -3.94 -8.43 16.75
N ASP A 84 -4.63 -7.52 16.08
CA ASP A 84 -4.72 -6.08 16.40
C ASP A 84 -3.40 -5.30 16.33
N GLU A 85 -2.30 -5.94 15.93
CA GLU A 85 -1.04 -5.28 15.63
C GLU A 85 -1.01 -4.83 14.16
N LEU A 86 -0.76 -3.54 13.91
CA LEU A 86 -0.48 -3.05 12.56
C LEU A 86 0.83 -3.68 12.08
N ILE A 87 0.77 -4.53 11.06
CA ILE A 87 1.94 -5.20 10.49
C ILE A 87 2.42 -4.58 9.18
N GLY A 88 1.62 -3.70 8.60
CA GLY A 88 1.91 -3.00 7.35
C GLY A 88 0.64 -2.37 6.79
N TRP A 89 0.69 -1.92 5.55
CA TRP A 89 -0.51 -1.51 4.81
C TRP A 89 -0.35 -1.79 3.33
N TRP A 90 -1.50 -1.87 2.69
CA TRP A 90 -1.66 -2.07 1.26
C TRP A 90 -2.03 -0.75 0.60
N ALA A 91 -1.50 -0.48 -0.60
CA ALA A 91 -1.87 0.65 -1.43
C ALA A 91 -2.31 0.15 -2.82
N SER A 92 -3.58 0.33 -3.17
CA SER A 92 -4.05 0.14 -4.55
C SER A 92 -4.08 1.49 -5.25
N LEU A 93 -3.37 1.59 -6.37
CA LEU A 93 -3.36 2.78 -7.20
C LEU A 93 -4.45 2.67 -8.28
N ASP A 94 -4.98 3.83 -8.66
CA ASP A 94 -6.24 4.05 -9.39
C ASP A 94 -7.41 4.34 -8.42
N ALA A 95 -7.45 5.59 -7.98
CA ALA A 95 -8.56 6.17 -7.22
C ALA A 95 -9.80 6.44 -8.08
N ARG A 96 -9.90 5.88 -9.30
CA ARG A 96 -11.16 5.90 -10.06
C ARG A 96 -12.18 5.06 -9.30
N SER A 97 -12.96 5.78 -8.51
CA SER A 97 -14.24 5.45 -7.91
C SER A 97 -15.13 4.66 -8.88
N ARG A 98 -14.90 3.36 -8.94
CA ARG A 98 -15.87 2.34 -9.37
C ARG A 98 -15.69 1.15 -8.43
N CYS A 99 -16.29 1.30 -7.26
CA CYS A 99 -16.95 0.19 -6.59
C CYS A 99 -18.46 0.41 -6.74
#